data_AF-A0A257JAT5-F1
#
_entry.id   AF-A0A257JAT5-F1
#
_cell.length_a   1.000
_cell.length_b   1.000
_cell.length_c   1.000
_cell.angle_alpha   90.00
_cell.angle_beta   90.00
_cell.angle_gamma   90.00
#
_symmetry.space_group_name_H-M   'P 1'
#
loop_
_entity.id
_entity.type
_entity.pdbx_description
1 polymer ?
#
loop_
_entity_poly.entity_id
_entity_poly.type
_entity_poly.pdbx_seq_one_letter_code
_entity_poly.pdbx_strand_id
1 'polypeptide(L)'
;WVTTKKSGTTFAMITMGVGELVWSMSLMIPEFFGGEGGVSGNRVIGKGVMGITFGPQIQVYYLIAVYCFICTGLMYALTRTPLGRMLNAVRDNPERVEFIGYSTQNVRYLAFMLSGLFSGIAGGLGALNFEIVTAEVVGAARSGAYLLFVFLGGATFFFGPILGAVLMVIALVLLSE
;
A
#
# COMPACT_ATOMS: atom_id res chain seq x y z
N TRP A 1 6.07 10.31 12.91
CA TRP A 1 6.74 11.55 13.35
C TRP A 1 8.22 11.33 13.69
N VAL A 2 8.56 10.35 14.54
CA VAL A 2 9.97 10.06 14.91
C VAL A 2 10.77 9.53 13.72
N THR A 3 10.17 8.63 12.93
CA THR A 3 10.81 8.03 11.74
C THR A 3 11.18 9.06 10.68
N THR A 4 10.39 10.12 10.52
CA THR A 4 10.54 11.12 9.44
C THR A 4 11.58 12.21 9.73
N LYS A 5 12.27 12.14 10.88
CA LYS A 5 13.37 13.04 11.24
C LYS A 5 14.62 12.88 10.38
N LYS A 6 14.83 11.68 9.82
CA LYS A 6 15.96 11.37 8.94
C LYS A 6 15.43 11.09 7.53
N SER A 7 16.26 11.32 6.51
CA SER A 7 15.93 11.08 5.09
C SER A 7 16.76 9.98 4.48
N GLY A 8 16.29 9.48 3.34
CA GLY A 8 17.03 8.56 2.50
C GLY A 8 17.11 7.15 3.10
N THR A 9 18.31 6.59 3.11
CA THR A 9 18.56 5.19 3.51
C THR A 9 18.17 4.93 4.96
N THR A 10 18.47 5.85 5.88
CA THR A 10 18.11 5.70 7.30
C THR A 10 16.60 5.61 7.49
N PHE A 11 15.82 6.42 6.76
CA PHE A 11 14.36 6.34 6.80
C PHE A 11 13.86 4.98 6.30
N ALA A 12 14.39 4.52 5.16
CA ALA A 12 14.03 3.24 4.57
C ALA A 12 14.34 2.06 5.51
N MET A 13 15.51 2.05 6.14
CA MET A 13 15.92 1.02 7.10
C MET A 13 15.02 0.99 8.33
N ILE A 14 14.63 2.16 8.86
CA ILE A 14 13.70 2.24 9.99
C ILE A 14 12.33 1.69 9.58
N THR A 15 11.81 2.05 8.41
CA THR A 15 10.50 1.54 7.95
C THR A 15 10.52 0.04 7.68
N MET A 16 11.62 -0.49 7.14
CA MET A 16 11.79 -1.92 6.92
C MET A 16 11.87 -2.68 8.24
N GLY A 17 12.63 -2.17 9.22
CA GLY A 17 12.70 -2.77 10.55
C GLY A 17 11.36 -2.77 11.29
N VAL A 18 10.54 -1.72 11.12
CA VAL A 18 9.16 -1.72 11.63
C VAL A 18 8.29 -2.78 10.95
N GLY A 19 8.46 -2.98 9.63
CA GLY A 19 7.77 -4.06 8.90
C GLY A 19 8.13 -5.45 9.42
N GLU A 20 9.43 -5.73 9.62
CA GLU A 20 9.91 -7.00 10.18
C GLU A 20 9.45 -7.23 11.63
N LEU A 21 9.35 -6.15 12.41
CA LEU A 21 8.78 -6.22 13.75
C LEU A 21 7.30 -6.64 13.68
N VAL A 22 6.52 -6.08 12.76
CA VAL A 22 5.11 -6.46 12.58
C VAL A 22 4.99 -7.92 12.10
N TRP A 23 5.87 -8.37 11.20
CA TRP A 23 5.95 -9.76 10.80
C TRP A 23 6.18 -10.70 12.00
N SER A 24 7.19 -10.38 12.83
CA SER A 24 7.53 -11.16 14.02
C SER A 24 6.38 -11.18 15.04
N MET A 25 5.70 -10.03 15.22
CA MET A 25 4.50 -9.94 16.07
C MET A 25 3.33 -10.79 15.54
N SER A 26 3.18 -10.87 14.21
CA SER A 26 2.11 -11.68 13.58
C SER A 26 2.23 -13.16 13.95
N LEU A 27 3.45 -13.66 14.07
CA LEU A 27 3.72 -15.04 14.47
C LEU A 27 3.66 -15.21 16.00
N MET A 28 4.11 -14.21 16.76
CA MET A 28 4.23 -14.29 18.22
C MET A 28 2.92 -14.02 18.98
N ILE A 29 1.94 -13.34 18.37
CA ILE A 29 0.64 -13.00 18.99
C ILE A 29 -0.52 -13.64 18.19
N PRO A 30 -0.78 -14.95 18.36
CA PRO A 30 -1.80 -15.66 17.59
C PRO A 30 -3.22 -15.18 17.85
N GLU A 31 -3.52 -14.65 19.04
CA GLU A 31 -4.86 -14.19 19.40
C GLU A 31 -5.37 -13.06 18.50
N PHE A 32 -4.48 -12.17 18.05
CA PHE A 32 -4.85 -11.04 17.20
C PHE A 32 -4.60 -11.31 15.72
N PHE A 33 -3.49 -12.00 15.39
CA PHE A 33 -3.05 -12.19 13.99
C PHE A 33 -3.36 -13.57 13.41
N GLY A 34 -3.86 -14.52 14.21
CA GLY A 34 -4.13 -15.90 13.78
C GLY A 34 -2.88 -16.78 13.66
N GLY A 35 -1.68 -16.26 13.96
CA GLY A 35 -0.42 -17.00 13.92
C GLY A 35 -0.07 -17.50 12.52
N GLU A 36 0.51 -18.69 12.41
CA GLU A 36 0.84 -19.32 11.12
C GLU A 36 -0.40 -19.68 10.28
N GLY A 37 -1.52 -20.02 10.94
CA GLY A 37 -2.78 -20.35 10.26
C GLY A 37 -3.49 -19.15 9.65
N GLY A 38 -3.12 -17.93 10.07
CA GLY A 38 -3.75 -16.70 9.62
C GLY A 38 -5.18 -16.51 10.12
N VAL A 39 -5.79 -15.41 9.69
CA VAL A 39 -7.20 -15.09 9.97
C VAL A 39 -8.02 -15.38 8.73
N SER A 40 -8.99 -16.28 8.86
CA SER A 40 -9.99 -16.54 7.83
C SER A 40 -11.21 -15.65 8.06
N GLY A 41 -11.61 -14.91 7.03
CA GLY A 41 -12.87 -14.18 6.96
C GLY A 41 -13.86 -14.93 6.08
N ASN A 42 -15.14 -14.71 6.30
CA ASN A 42 -16.18 -15.18 5.40
C ASN A 42 -17.00 -13.97 4.93
N ARG A 43 -16.90 -13.65 3.64
CA ARG A 43 -17.53 -12.47 3.03
C ARG A 43 -19.06 -12.55 2.98
N VAL A 44 -19.64 -13.72 3.27
CA VAL A 44 -21.08 -14.01 3.21
C VAL A 44 -21.73 -13.97 4.61
N ILE A 45 -20.97 -13.71 5.67
CA ILE A 45 -21.53 -13.54 7.03
C ILE A 45 -22.22 -12.17 7.13
N GLY A 46 -23.54 -12.15 6.98
CA GLY A 46 -24.38 -10.97 7.19
C GLY A 46 -25.63 -10.96 6.29
N LYS A 47 -26.62 -10.12 6.61
CA LYS A 47 -27.71 -9.80 5.67
C LYS A 47 -27.13 -8.94 4.54
N GLY A 48 -27.30 -9.39 3.29
CA GLY A 48 -26.87 -8.63 2.12
C GLY A 48 -27.41 -7.21 2.14
N VAL A 49 -26.53 -6.22 2.13
CA VAL A 49 -26.92 -4.81 2.06
C VAL A 49 -27.35 -4.53 0.62
N MET A 50 -28.58 -4.07 0.41
CA MET A 50 -29.16 -3.81 -0.92
C MET A 50 -29.20 -5.02 -1.88
N GLY A 51 -29.30 -6.26 -1.37
CA GLY A 51 -29.42 -7.46 -2.22
C GLY A 51 -28.11 -7.97 -2.83
N ILE A 52 -26.97 -7.35 -2.48
CA ILE A 52 -25.63 -7.80 -2.87
C ILE A 52 -25.13 -8.75 -1.78
N THR A 53 -24.94 -10.02 -2.12
CA THR A 53 -24.51 -11.05 -1.17
C THR A 53 -23.00 -11.27 -1.16
N PHE A 54 -22.22 -10.53 -1.97
CA PHE A 54 -20.76 -10.64 -2.16
C PHE A 54 -20.21 -12.06 -2.39
N GLY A 55 -21.08 -13.07 -2.47
CA GLY A 55 -20.73 -14.46 -2.74
C GLY A 55 -20.14 -14.64 -4.14
N PRO A 56 -20.72 -14.04 -5.22
CA PRO A 56 -20.10 -14.09 -6.53
C PRO A 56 -18.79 -13.29 -6.59
N GLN A 57 -17.70 -13.92 -7.03
CA GLN A 57 -16.38 -13.31 -7.26
C GLN A 57 -16.47 -12.02 -8.11
N ILE A 58 -17.42 -11.97 -9.05
CA ILE A 58 -17.65 -10.81 -9.93
C ILE A 58 -18.09 -9.56 -9.15
N GLN A 59 -18.86 -9.70 -8.07
CA GLN A 59 -19.31 -8.56 -7.26
C GLN A 59 -18.13 -7.96 -6.48
N VAL A 60 -17.25 -8.81 -5.95
CA VAL A 60 -16.01 -8.37 -5.29
C VAL A 60 -15.07 -7.73 -6.29
N TYR A 61 -14.98 -8.24 -7.52
CA TYR A 61 -14.21 -7.61 -8.59
C TYR A 61 -14.69 -6.18 -8.88
N TYR A 62 -15.99 -5.96 -9.05
CA TYR A 62 -16.53 -4.61 -9.28
C TYR A 62 -16.27 -3.67 -8.10
N LEU A 63 -16.39 -4.16 -6.87
CA LEU A 63 -16.06 -3.38 -5.68
C LEU A 63 -14.59 -2.94 -5.69
N ILE A 64 -13.66 -3.88 -5.93
CA ILE A 64 -12.23 -3.59 -5.99
C ILE A 64 -11.93 -2.62 -7.15
N ALA A 65 -12.55 -2.82 -8.31
CA ALA A 65 -12.37 -1.95 -9.46
C ALA A 65 -12.82 -0.50 -9.16
N VAL A 66 -14.00 -0.32 -8.58
CA VAL A 66 -14.51 1.01 -8.19
C VAL A 66 -13.56 1.69 -7.19
N TYR A 67 -13.14 0.97 -6.15
CA TYR A 67 -12.18 1.52 -5.17
C TYR A 67 -10.82 1.84 -5.81
N CYS A 68 -10.35 0.99 -6.72
CA CYS A 68 -9.11 1.24 -7.47
C CYS A 68 -9.19 2.54 -8.25
N PHE A 69 -10.24 2.73 -9.06
CA PHE A 69 -10.45 3.97 -9.83
C PHE A 69 -10.58 5.20 -8.93
N ILE A 70 -11.32 5.10 -7.82
CA ILE A 70 -11.44 6.19 -6.84
C ILE A 70 -10.07 6.54 -6.25
N CYS A 71 -9.30 5.55 -5.79
CA CYS A 71 -7.99 5.77 -5.19
C CYS A 71 -7.01 6.37 -6.21
N THR A 72 -6.97 5.84 -7.44
CA THR A 72 -6.15 6.41 -8.52
C THR A 72 -6.55 7.85 -8.83
N GLY A 73 -7.86 8.14 -8.90
CA GLY A 73 -8.37 9.51 -9.11
C GLY A 73 -8.00 10.46 -7.97
N LEU A 74 -8.10 10.01 -6.71
CA LEU A 74 -7.70 10.79 -5.54
C LEU A 74 -6.19 11.03 -5.49
N MET A 75 -5.37 10.01 -5.77
CA MET A 75 -3.92 10.17 -5.86
C MET A 75 -3.54 11.14 -6.98
N TYR A 76 -4.22 11.07 -8.12
CA TYR A 76 -4.00 12.00 -9.22
C TYR A 76 -4.41 13.43 -8.85
N ALA A 77 -5.56 13.61 -8.20
CA ALA A 77 -5.98 14.91 -7.69
C ALA A 77 -4.96 15.48 -6.68
N LEU A 78 -4.43 14.65 -5.78
CA LEU A 78 -3.40 15.05 -4.83
C LEU A 78 -2.13 15.58 -5.52
N THR A 79 -1.72 15.02 -6.67
CA THR A 79 -0.55 15.54 -7.41
C THR A 79 -0.76 16.98 -7.91
N ARG A 80 -2.01 17.39 -8.15
CA ARG A 80 -2.35 18.75 -8.61
C ARG A 80 -2.48 19.76 -7.47
N THR A 81 -2.61 19.31 -6.23
CA THR A 81 -2.71 20.18 -5.04
C THR A 81 -1.35 20.79 -4.65
N PRO A 82 -1.31 21.88 -3.85
CA PRO A 82 -0.07 22.43 -3.31
C PRO A 82 0.74 21.39 -2.51
N LEU A 83 0.08 20.45 -1.83
CA LEU A 83 0.76 19.36 -1.12
C LEU A 83 1.55 18.46 -2.08
N GLY A 84 0.98 18.10 -3.23
CA GLY A 84 1.68 17.31 -4.25
C GLY A 84 2.94 18.00 -4.78
N ARG A 85 2.86 19.33 -5.00
CA ARG A 85 4.03 20.12 -5.43
C ARG A 85 5.10 20.20 -4.34
N MET A 86 4.70 20.33 -3.08
CA MET A 86 5.63 20.33 -1.95
C MET A 86 6.31 18.97 -1.76
N LEU A 87 5.60 17.86 -2.00
CA LEU A 87 6.20 16.52 -1.98
C LEU A 87 7.31 16.37 -3.03
N ASN A 88 7.07 16.87 -4.25
CA ASN A 88 8.08 16.89 -5.31
C ASN A 88 9.25 17.81 -4.93
N ALA A 89 8.99 19.00 -4.38
CA ALA A 89 10.04 19.91 -3.94
C ALA A 89 10.94 19.29 -2.86
N VAL A 90 10.36 18.58 -1.88
CA VAL A 90 11.12 17.87 -0.83
C VAL A 90 11.89 16.67 -1.39
N ARG A 91 11.41 16.05 -2.46
CA ARG A 91 12.13 14.98 -3.18
C ARG A 91 13.35 15.52 -3.92
N ASP A 92 13.21 16.66 -4.60
CA ASP A 92 14.26 17.21 -5.47
C ASP A 92 15.39 17.87 -4.66
N ASN A 93 15.03 18.75 -3.72
CA ASN A 93 16.03 19.40 -2.86
C ASN A 93 15.41 19.75 -1.48
N PRO A 94 15.57 18.88 -0.47
CA PRO A 94 15.00 19.12 0.85
C PRO A 94 15.61 20.36 1.54
N GLU A 95 16.89 20.63 1.32
CA GLU A 95 17.59 21.78 1.93
C GLU A 95 16.98 23.10 1.45
N ARG A 96 16.67 23.20 0.15
CA ARG A 96 16.00 24.37 -0.45
C ARG A 96 14.61 24.61 0.14
N VAL A 97 13.88 23.55 0.50
CA VAL A 97 12.54 23.67 1.10
C VAL A 97 12.63 24.26 2.52
N GLU A 98 13.66 23.91 3.28
CA GLU A 98 13.89 24.47 4.62
C GLU A 98 14.26 25.95 4.55
N PHE A 99 15.04 26.37 3.55
CA PHE A 99 15.35 27.79 3.34
C PHE A 99 14.12 28.65 3.01
N ILE A 100 13.07 28.06 2.42
CA ILE A 100 11.80 28.76 2.13
C ILE A 100 10.90 28.83 3.39
N GLY A 101 11.30 28.19 4.50
CA GLY A 101 10.59 28.20 5.78
C GLY A 101 9.62 27.04 5.98
N TYR A 102 9.61 26.03 5.10
CA TYR A 102 8.80 24.83 5.27
C TYR A 102 9.60 23.72 5.94
N SER A 103 8.98 23.01 6.89
CA SER A 103 9.63 21.86 7.54
C SER A 103 9.55 20.61 6.66
N THR A 104 10.71 20.11 6.24
CA THR A 104 10.80 18.87 5.43
C THR A 104 10.22 17.66 6.15
N GLN A 105 10.37 17.61 7.48
CA GLN A 105 9.86 16.53 8.32
C GLN A 105 8.33 16.41 8.27
N ASN A 106 7.60 17.54 8.28
CA ASN A 106 6.13 17.52 8.27
C ASN A 106 5.61 17.03 6.92
N VAL A 107 6.23 17.49 5.83
CA VAL A 107 5.89 17.07 4.48
C VAL A 107 6.13 15.56 4.30
N ARG A 108 7.27 15.03 4.78
CA ARG A 108 7.55 13.58 4.77
C ARG A 108 6.57 12.79 5.64
N TYR A 109 6.16 13.33 6.78
CA TYR A 109 5.18 12.69 7.65
C TYR A 109 3.81 12.60 7.00
N LEU A 110 3.35 13.66 6.34
CA LEU A 110 2.12 13.62 5.55
C LEU A 110 2.22 12.61 4.40
N ALA A 111 3.36 12.56 3.70
CA ALA A 111 3.61 11.57 2.65
C ALA A 111 3.47 10.13 3.18
N PHE A 112 4.07 9.86 4.35
CA PHE A 112 4.03 8.55 4.98
C PHE A 112 2.62 8.15 5.40
N MET A 113 1.86 9.08 5.99
CA MET A 113 0.46 8.84 6.36
C MET A 113 -0.44 8.59 5.15
N LEU A 114 -0.29 9.38 4.08
CA LEU A 114 -1.06 9.20 2.84
C LEU A 114 -0.73 7.85 2.19
N SER A 115 0.55 7.47 2.13
CA SER A 115 0.97 6.16 1.63
C SER A 115 0.33 5.02 2.44
N GLY A 116 0.37 5.11 3.77
CA GLY A 116 -0.26 4.14 4.67
C GLY A 116 -1.77 4.04 4.48
N LEU A 117 -2.45 5.17 4.22
CA LEU A 117 -3.89 5.19 3.96
C LEU A 117 -4.24 4.41 2.68
N PHE A 118 -3.59 4.71 1.56
CA PHE A 118 -3.86 4.01 0.29
C PHE A 118 -3.43 2.54 0.35
N SER A 119 -2.29 2.24 0.98
CA SER A 119 -1.84 0.86 1.18
C SER A 119 -2.78 0.06 2.10
N GLY A 120 -3.34 0.69 3.12
CA GLY A 120 -4.30 0.08 4.04
C GLY A 120 -5.62 -0.27 3.34
N ILE A 121 -6.13 0.62 2.48
CA ILE A 121 -7.32 0.33 1.65
C ILE A 121 -7.04 -0.87 0.74
N ALA A 122 -5.87 -0.90 0.08
CA ALA A 122 -5.49 -2.02 -0.77
C ALA A 122 -5.38 -3.35 0.01
N GLY A 123 -4.80 -3.32 1.21
CA GLY A 123 -4.72 -4.49 2.09
C GLY A 123 -6.09 -5.00 2.54
N GLY A 124 -7.00 -4.10 2.93
CA GLY A 124 -8.37 -4.46 3.32
C GLY A 124 -9.17 -5.07 2.17
N LEU A 125 -9.03 -4.52 0.96
CA LEU A 125 -9.63 -5.10 -0.25
C LEU A 125 -9.02 -6.46 -0.60
N GLY A 126 -7.71 -6.63 -0.38
CA GLY A 126 -7.03 -7.91 -0.53
C GLY A 126 -7.56 -8.97 0.43
N ALA A 127 -7.77 -8.62 1.70
CA ALA A 127 -8.35 -9.53 2.69
C ALA A 127 -9.76 -9.99 2.29
N LEU A 128 -10.58 -9.09 1.73
CA LEU A 128 -11.90 -9.45 1.19
C LEU A 128 -11.81 -10.38 -0.03
N ASN A 129 -10.78 -10.25 -0.86
CA ASN A 129 -10.63 -11.04 -2.08
C ASN A 129 -10.12 -12.47 -1.83
N PHE A 130 -9.14 -12.62 -0.93
CA PHE A 130 -8.51 -13.92 -0.66
C PHE A 130 -9.18 -14.70 0.48
N GLU A 131 -10.02 -14.06 1.30
CA GLU A 131 -10.74 -14.64 2.47
C GLU A 131 -9.86 -15.26 3.56
N ILE A 132 -8.59 -15.48 3.30
CA ILE A 132 -7.60 -15.91 4.28
C ILE A 132 -6.39 -15.01 4.19
N VAL A 133 -5.96 -14.49 5.34
CA VAL A 133 -4.79 -13.63 5.47
C VAL A 133 -3.84 -14.29 6.44
N THR A 134 -2.72 -14.79 5.91
CA THR A 134 -1.64 -15.39 6.70
C THR A 134 -0.54 -14.37 7.00
N ALA A 135 0.39 -14.73 7.88
CA ALA A 135 1.54 -13.89 8.22
C ALA A 135 2.32 -13.44 6.96
N GLU A 136 2.38 -14.27 5.91
CA GLU A 136 3.02 -13.99 4.62
C GLU A 136 2.65 -12.64 3.99
N VAL A 137 1.45 -12.15 4.27
CA VAL A 137 0.96 -10.87 3.74
C VAL A 137 1.75 -9.67 4.25
N VAL A 138 2.26 -9.74 5.49
CA VAL A 138 3.05 -8.65 6.11
C VAL A 138 4.56 -8.81 5.89
N GLY A 139 4.98 -9.78 5.08
CA GLY A 139 6.39 -10.12 4.88
C GLY A 139 7.16 -9.12 4.04
N ALA A 140 8.46 -9.00 4.32
CA ALA A 140 9.36 -8.16 3.52
C ALA A 140 9.48 -8.65 2.07
N ALA A 141 9.43 -9.97 1.82
CA ALA A 141 9.45 -10.51 0.46
C ALA A 141 8.26 -10.01 -0.37
N ARG A 142 7.04 -10.06 0.18
CA ARG A 142 5.84 -9.56 -0.49
C ARG A 142 5.87 -8.04 -0.68
N SER A 143 6.31 -7.31 0.34
CA SER A 143 6.50 -5.85 0.26
C SER A 143 7.53 -5.46 -0.81
N GLY A 144 8.63 -6.22 -0.89
CA GLY A 144 9.69 -6.06 -1.89
C GLY A 144 9.20 -6.35 -3.31
N ALA A 145 8.33 -7.35 -3.49
CA ALA A 145 7.71 -7.63 -4.79
C ALA A 145 6.89 -6.43 -5.30
N TYR A 146 6.07 -5.80 -4.44
CA TYR A 146 5.32 -4.61 -4.83
C TYR A 146 6.22 -3.41 -5.17
N LEU A 147 7.34 -3.24 -4.45
CA LEU A 147 8.35 -2.25 -4.82
C LEU A 147 8.93 -2.53 -6.20
N LEU A 148 9.25 -3.80 -6.51
CA LEU A 148 9.73 -4.19 -7.84
C LEU A 148 8.71 -3.86 -8.95
N PHE A 149 7.42 -4.05 -8.69
CA PHE A 149 6.37 -3.74 -9.68
C PHE A 149 6.37 -2.24 -10.00
N VAL A 150 6.51 -1.39 -8.97
CA VAL A 150 6.62 0.07 -9.11
C VAL A 150 7.89 0.46 -9.86
N PHE A 151 9.03 -0.13 -9.52
CA PHE A 151 10.31 0.17 -10.17
C PHE A 151 10.31 -0.22 -11.65
N LEU A 152 9.81 -1.42 -11.98
CA LEU A 152 9.73 -1.90 -13.35
C LEU A 152 8.77 -1.07 -14.20
N GLY A 153 7.63 -0.68 -13.64
CA GLY A 153 6.65 0.16 -14.31
C GLY A 153 7.09 1.63 -14.48
N GLY A 154 8.08 2.07 -13.70
CA GLY A 154 8.65 3.42 -13.75
C GLY A 154 8.14 4.34 -12.64
N ALA A 155 8.99 4.64 -11.66
CA ALA A 155 8.66 5.45 -10.48
C ALA A 155 8.52 6.97 -10.76
N THR A 156 8.86 7.44 -11.95
CA THR A 156 8.75 8.86 -12.35
C THR A 156 7.44 9.18 -13.06
N PHE A 157 6.76 8.17 -13.61
CA PHE A 157 5.50 8.34 -14.32
C PHE A 157 4.32 7.91 -13.46
N PHE A 158 3.26 8.71 -13.39
CA PHE A 158 2.12 8.45 -12.50
C PHE A 158 1.42 7.11 -12.80
N PHE A 159 1.27 6.75 -14.08
CA PHE A 159 0.67 5.48 -14.48
C PHE A 159 1.69 4.32 -14.56
N GLY A 160 2.97 4.59 -14.29
CA GLY A 160 4.04 3.58 -14.31
C GLY A 160 3.75 2.40 -13.39
N PRO A 161 3.46 2.62 -12.09
CA PRO A 161 3.10 1.55 -11.16
C PRO A 161 1.94 0.67 -11.61
N ILE A 162 0.95 1.23 -12.30
CA ILE A 162 -0.22 0.50 -12.81
C ILE A 162 0.22 -0.45 -13.92
N LEU A 163 1.02 0.03 -14.88
CA LEU A 163 1.58 -0.79 -15.94
C LEU A 163 2.50 -1.88 -15.39
N GLY A 164 3.36 -1.54 -14.42
CA GLY A 164 4.25 -2.49 -13.77
C GLY A 164 3.49 -3.60 -13.04
N ALA A 165 2.39 -3.26 -12.34
CA ALA A 165 1.53 -4.25 -11.72
C ALA A 165 0.86 -5.18 -12.73
N VAL A 166 0.30 -4.63 -13.82
CA VAL A 166 -0.33 -5.44 -14.88
C VAL A 166 0.68 -6.40 -15.52
N LEU A 167 1.86 -5.91 -15.89
CA LEU A 167 2.91 -6.72 -16.50
C LEU A 167 3.41 -7.82 -15.56
N MET A 168 3.69 -7.47 -14.30
CA MET A 168 4.22 -8.45 -13.34
C MET A 168 3.20 -9.51 -12.97
N VAL A 169 1.92 -9.14 -12.82
CA VAL A 169 0.86 -10.13 -12.56
C VAL A 169 0.68 -11.06 -13.75
N ILE A 170 0.66 -10.55 -14.98
CA ILE A 170 0.57 -11.39 -16.19
C ILE A 170 1.78 -12.33 -16.29
N ALA A 171 2.99 -11.80 -16.07
CA ALA A 171 4.21 -12.60 -16.11
C ALA A 171 4.19 -13.72 -15.06
N LEU A 172 3.76 -13.43 -13.83
CA LEU A 172 3.62 -14.42 -12.77
C LEU A 172 2.62 -15.52 -13.13
N VAL A 173 1.48 -15.15 -13.72
CA VAL A 173 0.46 -16.13 -14.15
C VAL A 173 1.00 -17.02 -15.26
N LEU A 174 1.62 -16.44 -16.30
CA LEU A 174 2.16 -17.20 -17.44
C LEU A 174 3.35 -18.08 -17.08
N LEU A 175 4.16 -17.71 -16.09
CA LEU A 175 5.29 -18.53 -15.60
C LEU A 175 4.85 -19.60 -14.58
N SER A 176 3.62 -19.48 -14.04
CA SER A 176 3.06 -20.45 -13.10
C SER A 176 2.31 -21.60 -13.77
N GLU A 177 1.99 -21.45 -15.06
CA GLU A 177 1.53 -22.54 -15.94
C GLU A 177 2.74 -23.27 -16.57
#